data_AF-A0A936F5I4-F1
#
_entry.id   AF-A0A936F5I4-F1
#
_cell.length_a   1.000
_cell.length_b   1.000
_cell.length_c   1.000
_cell.angle_alpha   90.00
_cell.angle_beta   90.00
_cell.angle_gamma   90.00
#
_symmetry.space_group_name_H-M   'P 1'
#
loop_
_entity.id
_entity.type
_entity.pdbx_description
1 polymer ?
#
loop_
_entity_poly.entity_id
_entity_poly.type
_entity_poly.pdbx_seq_one_letter_code
_entity_poly.pdbx_strand_id
1 'polypeptide(L)'
;MLQTAVFVDAGYFFAAGSALLWGEKQPRHMLTLNAETVVDQLIAAAKAVEPQARLLRVYWYDGISQNRGPSPEQSALAHAANIKLRLGFLNSQGQQKGVDSLIVTDLIDLARNGAISDALILAGDEDLRVGVQVAQTYGVRVHLLGIKPSRGNQSRPLSQEVDGMLEWTEAELKLSLMQTAPEQAQPAKPMLDQPKLAANGQLDMEAIIEAIHGRFDAARMAQYRQHVEATGSLPREVDAPLLAQARDTIGRELETGEKRRLRNAMIAKVKAFE
;
A
#
# COMPACT_ATOMS: atom_id res chain seq x y z
N MET A 1 -14.24 -20.86 24.36
CA MET A 1 -15.15 -20.68 23.21
C MET A 1 -14.27 -20.68 21.97
N LEU A 2 -14.56 -21.51 20.97
CA LEU A 2 -13.76 -21.57 19.75
C LEU A 2 -14.03 -20.33 18.88
N GLN A 3 -12.98 -19.63 18.50
CA GLN A 3 -13.09 -18.35 17.82
C GLN A 3 -11.89 -18.13 16.90
N THR A 4 -12.16 -17.83 15.63
CA THR A 4 -11.12 -17.69 14.60
C THR A 4 -11.01 -16.24 14.13
N ALA A 5 -9.80 -15.72 14.06
CA ALA A 5 -9.51 -14.47 13.34
C ALA A 5 -8.70 -14.76 12.07
N VAL A 6 -8.97 -13.97 11.03
CA VAL A 6 -8.24 -14.05 9.76
C VAL A 6 -7.35 -12.81 9.63
N PHE A 7 -6.11 -13.00 9.19
CA PHE A 7 -5.11 -11.94 9.00
C PHE A 7 -4.63 -11.99 7.55
N VAL A 8 -4.88 -10.94 6.78
CA VAL A 8 -4.59 -10.91 5.35
C VAL A 8 -3.54 -9.85 5.06
N ASP A 9 -2.37 -10.28 4.60
CA ASP A 9 -1.40 -9.41 3.96
C ASP A 9 -1.83 -9.15 2.50
N ALA A 10 -2.28 -7.92 2.23
CA ALA A 10 -2.68 -7.51 0.89
C ALA A 10 -1.51 -7.59 -0.10
N GLY A 11 -0.29 -7.23 0.33
CA GLY A 11 0.90 -7.27 -0.51
C GLY A 11 1.16 -8.67 -1.04
N TYR A 12 1.14 -9.66 -0.15
CA TYR A 12 1.23 -11.07 -0.53
C TYR A 12 0.04 -11.50 -1.40
N PHE A 13 -1.20 -11.21 -1.00
CA PHE A 13 -2.41 -11.57 -1.76
C PHE A 13 -2.33 -11.14 -3.23
N PHE A 14 -2.07 -9.86 -3.49
CA PHE A 14 -2.02 -9.33 -4.85
C PHE A 14 -0.80 -9.84 -5.62
N ALA A 15 0.36 -9.95 -4.98
CA ALA A 15 1.58 -10.39 -5.65
C ALA A 15 1.52 -11.87 -6.04
N ALA A 16 1.17 -12.75 -5.11
CA ALA A 16 1.07 -14.18 -5.37
C ALA A 16 -0.16 -14.51 -6.22
N GLY A 17 -1.30 -13.84 -5.97
CA GLY A 17 -2.52 -14.05 -6.74
C GLY A 17 -2.35 -13.67 -8.21
N SER A 18 -1.73 -12.52 -8.49
CA SER A 18 -1.47 -12.12 -9.87
C SER A 18 -0.46 -13.03 -10.59
N ALA A 19 0.59 -13.47 -9.90
CA ALA A 19 1.53 -14.43 -10.45
C ALA A 19 0.87 -15.78 -10.79
N LEU A 20 -0.09 -16.24 -9.99
CA LEU A 20 -0.85 -17.45 -10.30
C LEU A 20 -1.79 -17.26 -11.50
N LEU A 21 -2.55 -16.17 -11.54
CA LEU A 21 -3.58 -15.95 -12.56
C LEU A 21 -2.99 -15.59 -13.93
N TRP A 22 -1.87 -14.87 -13.95
CA TRP A 22 -1.30 -14.29 -15.19
C TRP A 22 0.16 -14.65 -15.43
N GLY A 23 0.74 -15.53 -14.61
CA GLY A 23 2.12 -16.03 -14.78
C GLY A 23 3.22 -15.10 -14.28
N GLU A 24 2.90 -13.85 -13.94
CA GLU A 24 3.85 -12.87 -13.39
C GLU A 24 3.17 -11.91 -12.41
N LYS A 25 3.97 -11.30 -11.53
CA LYS A 25 3.47 -10.29 -10.59
C LYS A 25 2.99 -9.05 -11.35
N GLN A 26 1.72 -8.73 -11.23
CA GLN A 26 1.14 -7.53 -11.84
C GLN A 26 1.26 -6.32 -10.90
N PRO A 27 1.45 -5.10 -11.44
CA PRO A 27 1.38 -3.87 -10.66
C PRO A 27 0.00 -3.70 -9.97
N ARG A 28 -0.01 -3.26 -8.71
CA ARG A 28 -1.25 -3.12 -7.90
C ARG A 28 -2.35 -2.28 -8.59
N HIS A 29 -1.99 -1.28 -9.38
CA HIS A 29 -2.94 -0.41 -10.08
C HIS A 29 -3.64 -1.07 -11.27
N MET A 30 -3.14 -2.21 -11.76
CA MET A 30 -3.76 -3.01 -12.82
C MET A 30 -4.68 -4.10 -12.28
N LEU A 31 -4.88 -4.14 -10.96
CA LEU A 31 -5.64 -5.17 -10.28
C LEU A 31 -6.85 -4.56 -9.59
N THR A 32 -7.98 -5.25 -9.70
CA THR A 32 -9.21 -4.93 -8.98
C THR A 32 -9.66 -6.12 -8.15
N LEU A 33 -10.11 -5.83 -6.93
CA LEU A 33 -10.62 -6.78 -5.96
C LEU A 33 -12.14 -6.69 -5.85
N ASN A 34 -12.83 -7.82 -5.95
CA ASN A 34 -14.19 -7.94 -5.47
C ASN A 34 -14.16 -8.19 -3.96
N ALA A 35 -14.44 -7.12 -3.19
CA ALA A 35 -14.38 -7.11 -1.74
C ALA A 35 -15.34 -8.12 -1.08
N GLU A 36 -16.57 -8.24 -1.58
CA GLU A 36 -17.56 -9.16 -1.00
C GLU A 36 -17.12 -10.61 -1.23
N THR A 37 -16.76 -10.94 -2.47
CA THR A 37 -16.33 -12.31 -2.82
C THR A 37 -15.09 -12.74 -2.04
N VAL A 38 -14.06 -11.88 -1.94
CA VAL A 38 -12.84 -12.26 -1.20
C VAL A 38 -13.14 -12.46 0.29
N VAL A 39 -14.01 -11.65 0.89
CA VAL A 39 -14.39 -11.79 2.28
C VAL A 39 -15.10 -13.13 2.50
N ASP A 40 -16.07 -13.48 1.65
CA ASP A 40 -16.77 -14.76 1.75
C ASP A 40 -15.82 -15.96 1.60
N GLN A 41 -14.84 -15.87 0.69
CA GLN A 41 -13.80 -16.88 0.53
C GLN A 41 -12.90 -17.02 1.76
N LEU A 42 -12.51 -15.91 2.39
CA LEU A 42 -11.73 -15.91 3.63
C LEU A 42 -12.50 -16.52 4.79
N ILE A 43 -13.81 -16.24 4.88
CA ILE A 43 -14.71 -16.83 5.88
C ILE A 43 -14.82 -18.33 5.67
N ALA A 44 -14.96 -18.78 4.41
CA ALA A 44 -14.98 -20.21 4.09
C ALA A 44 -13.66 -20.90 4.45
N ALA A 45 -12.52 -20.27 4.17
CA ALA A 45 -11.21 -20.78 4.55
C ALA A 45 -11.04 -20.87 6.07
N ALA A 46 -11.49 -19.86 6.82
CA ALA A 46 -11.48 -19.88 8.28
C ALA A 46 -12.35 -21.01 8.86
N LYS A 47 -13.49 -21.31 8.22
CA LYS A 47 -14.36 -22.42 8.59
C LYS A 47 -13.76 -23.78 8.26
N ALA A 48 -12.96 -23.89 7.20
CA ALA A 48 -12.26 -25.13 6.86
C ALA A 48 -11.17 -25.50 7.88
N VAL A 49 -10.56 -24.49 8.52
CA VAL A 49 -9.56 -24.64 9.58
C VAL A 49 -10.17 -25.20 10.87
N GLU A 50 -11.22 -24.55 11.37
CA GLU A 50 -11.92 -24.96 12.58
C GLU A 50 -13.45 -24.81 12.38
N PRO A 51 -14.15 -25.88 11.96
CA PRO A 51 -15.56 -25.83 11.60
C PRO A 51 -16.49 -25.41 12.73
N GLN A 52 -16.08 -25.57 14.00
CA GLN A 52 -16.88 -25.22 15.18
C GLN A 52 -16.60 -23.80 15.68
N ALA A 53 -15.56 -23.13 15.18
CA ALA A 53 -15.22 -21.78 15.62
C ALA A 53 -16.19 -20.75 15.02
N ARG A 54 -16.54 -19.77 15.86
CA ARG A 54 -17.18 -18.54 15.37
C ARG A 54 -16.10 -17.65 14.74
N LEU A 55 -16.38 -17.08 13.57
CA LEU A 55 -15.54 -16.01 13.03
C LEU A 55 -15.59 -14.78 13.97
N LEU A 56 -14.43 -14.35 14.47
CA LEU A 56 -14.29 -13.06 15.14
C LEU A 56 -14.34 -11.92 14.12
N ARG A 57 -13.39 -11.93 13.17
CA ARG A 57 -13.16 -10.85 12.21
C ARG A 57 -12.15 -11.27 11.15
N VAL A 58 -12.25 -10.67 9.97
CA VAL A 58 -11.20 -10.63 8.95
C VAL A 58 -10.44 -9.31 9.08
N TYR A 59 -9.16 -9.36 9.41
CA TYR A 59 -8.27 -8.21 9.41
C TYR A 59 -7.53 -8.16 8.07
N TRP A 60 -7.72 -7.07 7.34
CA TRP A 60 -7.04 -6.84 6.06
C TRP A 60 -6.01 -5.74 6.23
N TYR A 61 -4.75 -6.07 5.97
CA TYR A 61 -3.63 -5.16 6.15
C TYR A 61 -3.11 -4.73 4.79
N ASP A 62 -3.15 -3.43 4.53
CA ASP A 62 -2.75 -2.85 3.25
C ASP A 62 -1.92 -1.58 3.45
N GLY A 63 -1.19 -1.18 2.41
CA GLY A 63 -0.42 0.06 2.39
C GLY A 63 -1.26 1.25 1.93
N ILE A 64 -1.07 2.39 2.58
CA ILE A 64 -1.56 3.69 2.11
C ILE A 64 -0.39 4.63 1.83
N SER A 65 -0.49 5.41 0.76
CA SER A 65 0.47 6.49 0.48
C SER A 65 0.27 7.61 1.50
N GLN A 66 1.34 8.10 2.13
CA GLN A 66 1.25 9.18 3.13
C GLN A 66 0.54 10.45 2.60
N ASN A 67 0.60 10.68 1.29
CA ASN A 67 0.06 11.87 0.64
C ASN A 67 -1.28 11.65 -0.08
N ARG A 68 -1.87 10.45 -0.01
CA ARG A 68 -3.17 10.14 -0.61
C ARG A 68 -4.04 9.38 0.39
N GLY A 69 -5.33 9.69 0.43
CA GLY A 69 -6.29 8.90 1.21
C GLY A 69 -6.41 7.45 0.71
N PRO A 70 -7.21 6.61 1.39
CA PRO A 70 -7.48 5.25 0.94
C PRO A 70 -8.00 5.24 -0.50
N SER A 71 -7.61 4.24 -1.28
CA SER A 71 -8.17 4.07 -2.63
C SER A 71 -9.68 3.79 -2.58
N PRO A 72 -10.44 3.99 -3.68
CA PRO A 72 -11.85 3.61 -3.73
C PRO A 72 -12.08 2.13 -3.38
N GLU A 73 -11.19 1.25 -3.83
CA GLU A 73 -11.22 -0.18 -3.54
C GLU A 73 -10.94 -0.46 -2.05
N GLN A 74 -9.94 0.18 -1.44
CA GLN A 74 -9.69 0.09 0.00
C GLN A 74 -10.89 0.61 0.80
N SER A 75 -11.51 1.69 0.33
CA SER A 75 -12.72 2.24 0.94
C SER A 75 -13.88 1.27 0.83
N ALA A 76 -14.12 0.68 -0.34
CA ALA A 76 -15.17 -0.34 -0.54
C ALA A 76 -14.95 -1.54 0.37
N LEU A 77 -13.72 -2.04 0.44
CA LEU A 77 -13.33 -3.12 1.35
C LEU A 77 -13.58 -2.74 2.81
N ALA A 78 -13.25 -1.53 3.24
CA ALA A 78 -13.50 -1.07 4.61
C ALA A 78 -14.98 -1.00 5.01
N HIS A 79 -15.91 -0.96 4.03
CA HIS A 79 -17.35 -0.97 4.26
C HIS A 79 -17.97 -2.38 4.22
N ALA A 80 -17.23 -3.40 3.76
CA ALA A 80 -17.76 -4.76 3.70
C ALA A 80 -18.01 -5.33 5.11
N ALA A 81 -18.92 -6.29 5.22
CA ALA A 81 -19.21 -6.94 6.49
C ALA A 81 -18.02 -7.80 6.96
N ASN A 82 -17.89 -8.00 8.27
CA ASN A 82 -16.89 -8.86 8.92
C ASN A 82 -15.41 -8.49 8.72
N ILE A 83 -15.10 -7.45 7.94
CA ILE A 83 -13.73 -7.03 7.68
C ILE A 83 -13.34 -5.79 8.48
N LYS A 84 -12.05 -5.68 8.77
CA LYS A 84 -11.42 -4.49 9.32
C LYS A 84 -10.17 -4.18 8.54
N LEU A 85 -10.22 -3.08 7.80
CA LEU A 85 -9.06 -2.54 7.12
C LEU A 85 -8.10 -1.90 8.13
N ARG A 86 -6.83 -2.29 8.08
CA ARG A 86 -5.70 -1.76 8.82
C ARG A 86 -4.70 -1.22 7.81
N LEU A 87 -4.39 0.07 7.86
CA LEU A 87 -3.52 0.71 6.87
C LEU A 87 -2.14 0.99 7.49
N GLY A 88 -1.10 0.38 6.92
CA GLY A 88 0.30 0.72 7.16
C GLY A 88 0.77 1.81 6.20
N PHE A 89 1.90 2.47 6.50
CA PHE A 89 2.41 3.54 5.65
C PHE A 89 3.37 3.02 4.58
N LEU A 90 3.18 3.47 3.34
CA LEU A 90 4.17 3.32 2.27
C LEU A 90 5.31 4.31 2.48
N ASN A 91 6.56 3.85 2.35
CA ASN A 91 7.70 4.76 2.27
C ASN A 91 7.76 5.48 0.90
N SER A 92 8.64 6.46 0.76
CA SER A 92 8.82 7.26 -0.47
C SER A 92 9.26 6.44 -1.70
N GLN A 93 9.72 5.21 -1.51
CA GLN A 93 10.07 4.26 -2.59
C GLN A 93 8.91 3.31 -2.95
N GLY A 94 7.73 3.49 -2.37
CA GLY A 94 6.57 2.63 -2.60
C GLY A 94 6.65 1.27 -1.91
N GLN A 95 7.63 1.06 -1.02
CA GLN A 95 7.70 -0.16 -0.21
C GLN A 95 6.77 -0.01 1.01
N GLN A 96 5.99 -1.04 1.28
CA GLN A 96 5.19 -1.14 2.49
C GLN A 96 6.13 -1.29 3.69
N LYS A 97 6.03 -0.39 4.67
CA LYS A 97 6.78 -0.49 5.93
C LYS A 97 5.78 -0.57 7.08
N GLY A 98 5.89 -1.63 7.89
CA GLY A 98 5.12 -1.78 9.13
C GLY A 98 3.77 -2.47 8.99
N VAL A 99 3.41 -2.99 7.81
CA VAL A 99 2.23 -3.88 7.67
C VAL A 99 2.44 -5.15 8.49
N ASP A 100 3.61 -5.77 8.40
CA ASP A 100 3.95 -6.98 9.16
C ASP A 100 3.90 -6.74 10.66
N SER A 101 4.38 -5.57 11.12
CA SER A 101 4.30 -5.18 12.52
C SER A 101 2.85 -5.04 13.00
N LEU A 102 1.93 -4.55 12.15
CA LEU A 102 0.51 -4.49 12.50
C LEU A 102 -0.09 -5.89 12.64
N ILE A 103 0.23 -6.80 11.70
CA ILE A 103 -0.23 -8.20 11.75
C ILE A 103 0.27 -8.87 13.02
N VAL A 104 1.58 -8.78 13.30
CA VAL A 104 2.22 -9.39 14.47
C VAL A 104 1.61 -8.83 15.77
N THR A 105 1.41 -7.51 15.84
CA THR A 105 0.84 -6.87 17.05
C THR A 105 -0.59 -7.32 17.29
N ASP A 106 -1.46 -7.24 16.28
CA ASP A 106 -2.87 -7.64 16.41
C ASP A 106 -2.99 -9.15 16.73
N LEU A 107 -2.14 -10.00 16.13
CA LEU A 107 -2.11 -11.44 16.42
C LEU A 107 -1.75 -11.71 17.88
N ILE A 108 -0.66 -11.10 18.37
CA ILE A 108 -0.20 -11.26 19.76
C ILE A 108 -1.24 -10.72 20.74
N ASP A 109 -1.83 -9.57 20.46
CA ASP A 109 -2.83 -8.96 21.35
C ASP A 109 -4.10 -9.80 21.44
N LEU A 110 -4.60 -10.33 20.32
CA LEU A 110 -5.76 -11.22 20.33
C LEU A 110 -5.47 -12.53 21.05
N ALA A 111 -4.28 -13.10 20.86
CA ALA A 111 -3.84 -14.31 21.55
C ALA A 111 -3.71 -14.09 23.06
N ARG A 112 -2.98 -13.04 23.48
CA ARG A 112 -2.74 -12.69 24.88
C ARG A 112 -4.04 -12.46 25.65
N ASN A 113 -5.03 -11.84 25.03
CA ASN A 113 -6.32 -11.58 25.65
C ASN A 113 -7.28 -12.78 25.60
N GLY A 114 -6.85 -13.93 25.04
CA GLY A 114 -7.70 -15.12 24.89
C GLY A 114 -8.92 -14.88 23.99
N ALA A 115 -8.83 -13.91 23.06
CA ALA A 115 -9.93 -13.53 22.19
C ALA A 115 -10.14 -14.54 21.05
N ILE A 116 -9.10 -15.29 20.69
CA ILE A 116 -9.13 -16.29 19.61
C ILE A 116 -8.55 -17.62 20.10
N SER A 117 -9.06 -18.71 19.55
CA SER A 117 -8.45 -20.05 19.65
C SER A 117 -7.61 -20.37 18.42
N ASP A 118 -7.98 -19.82 17.27
CA ASP A 118 -7.37 -20.10 15.97
C ASP A 118 -7.09 -18.80 15.21
N ALA A 119 -5.95 -18.75 14.53
CA ALA A 119 -5.59 -17.68 13.61
C ALA A 119 -5.36 -18.27 12.22
N LEU A 120 -6.00 -17.70 11.19
CA LEU A 120 -5.71 -18.00 9.80
C LEU A 120 -4.96 -16.82 9.18
N ILE A 121 -3.73 -17.04 8.71
CA ILE A 121 -2.87 -16.00 8.15
C ILE A 121 -2.70 -16.24 6.66
N LEU A 122 -3.09 -15.28 5.83
CA LEU A 122 -2.77 -15.25 4.40
C LEU A 122 -1.55 -14.34 4.22
N ALA A 123 -0.37 -14.96 4.09
CA ALA A 123 0.92 -14.27 3.97
C ALA A 123 2.02 -15.22 3.45
N GLY A 124 3.17 -14.65 3.11
CA GLY A 124 4.36 -15.41 2.67
C GLY A 124 5.67 -15.03 3.36
N ASP A 125 5.71 -13.95 4.14
CA ASP A 125 6.96 -13.40 4.70
C ASP A 125 7.38 -14.09 6.01
N GLU A 126 8.68 -14.36 6.16
CA GLU A 126 9.26 -14.92 7.38
C GLU A 126 9.08 -14.00 8.59
N ASP A 127 8.96 -12.68 8.38
CA ASP A 127 8.85 -11.70 9.46
C ASP A 127 7.64 -11.92 10.38
N LEU A 128 6.60 -12.63 9.90
CA LEU A 128 5.44 -13.00 10.71
C LEU A 128 5.71 -14.15 11.69
N ARG A 129 6.78 -14.93 11.48
CA ARG A 129 7.10 -16.13 12.27
C ARG A 129 7.21 -15.85 13.76
N VAL A 130 7.79 -14.70 14.14
CA VAL A 130 7.88 -14.30 15.55
C VAL A 130 6.49 -14.10 16.18
N GLY A 131 5.54 -13.56 15.42
CA GLY A 131 4.15 -13.39 15.86
C GLY A 131 3.48 -14.74 16.07
N VAL A 132 3.71 -15.70 15.17
CA VAL A 132 3.21 -17.08 15.28
C VAL A 132 3.71 -17.74 16.57
N GLN A 133 5.02 -17.72 16.79
CA GLN A 133 5.64 -18.30 17.98
C GLN A 133 5.04 -17.74 19.27
N VAL A 134 4.93 -16.41 19.36
CA VAL A 134 4.39 -15.76 20.56
C VAL A 134 2.91 -16.08 20.75
N ALA A 135 2.10 -16.09 19.69
CA ALA A 135 0.68 -16.44 19.78
C ALA A 135 0.46 -17.86 20.31
N GLN A 136 1.26 -18.82 19.83
CA GLN A 136 1.22 -20.21 20.28
C GLN A 136 1.58 -20.37 21.77
N THR A 137 2.39 -19.47 22.36
CA THR A 137 2.63 -19.48 23.82
C THR A 137 1.37 -19.21 24.65
N TYR A 138 0.35 -18.58 24.06
CA TYR A 138 -0.97 -18.37 24.68
C TYR A 138 -1.98 -19.46 24.30
N GLY A 139 -1.56 -20.53 23.60
CA GLY A 139 -2.41 -21.66 23.23
C GLY A 139 -3.24 -21.45 21.97
N VAL A 140 -2.96 -20.41 21.18
CA VAL A 140 -3.60 -20.19 19.87
C VAL A 140 -2.99 -21.13 18.84
N ARG A 141 -3.83 -21.83 18.07
CA ARG A 141 -3.40 -22.56 16.88
C ARG A 141 -3.31 -21.62 15.69
N VAL A 142 -2.22 -21.67 14.94
CA VAL A 142 -1.99 -20.77 13.81
C VAL A 142 -1.91 -21.56 12.53
N HIS A 143 -2.67 -21.14 11.53
CA HIS A 143 -2.80 -21.81 10.24
C HIS A 143 -2.42 -20.84 9.13
N LEU A 144 -1.68 -21.33 8.14
CA LEU A 144 -1.22 -20.52 7.01
C LEU A 144 -2.04 -20.83 5.76
N LEU A 145 -2.60 -19.79 5.14
CA LEU A 145 -3.26 -19.86 3.85
C LEU A 145 -2.31 -19.35 2.76
N GLY A 146 -1.82 -20.27 1.94
CA GLY A 146 -0.99 -19.97 0.78
C GLY A 146 -1.79 -19.79 -0.51
N ILE A 147 -1.12 -19.22 -1.50
CA ILE A 147 -1.60 -19.16 -2.88
C ILE A 147 -0.74 -20.07 -3.73
N LYS A 148 -1.37 -20.97 -4.50
CA LYS A 148 -0.66 -21.94 -5.34
C LYS A 148 0.24 -21.23 -6.38
N PRO A 149 1.43 -21.77 -6.69
CA PRO A 149 2.14 -22.76 -5.89
C PRO A 149 2.69 -22.12 -4.60
N SER A 150 2.29 -22.65 -3.43
CA SER A 150 2.81 -22.12 -2.16
C SER A 150 4.32 -22.32 -2.02
N ARG A 151 4.86 -23.36 -2.68
CA ARG A 151 6.32 -23.57 -2.81
C ARG A 151 6.92 -22.47 -3.70
N GLY A 152 7.67 -21.57 -3.08
CA GLY A 152 8.41 -20.50 -3.74
C GLY A 152 7.87 -19.10 -3.46
N ASN A 153 6.63 -18.98 -2.97
CA ASN A 153 6.07 -17.69 -2.53
C ASN A 153 5.83 -17.60 -1.02
N GLN A 154 6.02 -18.70 -0.27
CA GLN A 154 6.00 -18.70 1.19
C GLN A 154 7.37 -19.09 1.78
N SER A 155 7.74 -18.39 2.85
CA SER A 155 8.93 -18.70 3.64
C SER A 155 8.83 -20.07 4.29
N ARG A 156 9.84 -20.91 4.07
CA ARG A 156 9.91 -22.25 4.65
C ARG A 156 9.95 -22.24 6.18
N PRO A 157 10.77 -21.39 6.85
CA PRO A 157 10.70 -21.24 8.29
C PRO A 157 9.30 -20.91 8.81
N LEU A 158 8.56 -20.00 8.16
CA LEU A 158 7.19 -19.70 8.54
C LEU A 158 6.28 -20.93 8.37
N SER A 159 6.34 -21.63 7.24
CA SER A 159 5.54 -22.82 6.98
C SER A 159 5.81 -23.97 7.96
N GLN A 160 7.01 -24.03 8.55
CA GLN A 160 7.37 -25.03 9.55
C GLN A 160 6.88 -24.68 10.96
N GLU A 161 6.59 -23.41 11.23
CA GLU A 161 6.18 -22.92 12.54
C GLU A 161 4.67 -23.09 12.79
N VAL A 162 3.86 -23.04 11.72
CA VAL A 162 2.40 -23.08 11.81
C VAL A 162 1.85 -24.49 12.06
N ASP A 163 0.66 -24.56 12.67
CA ASP A 163 -0.04 -25.79 13.03
C ASP A 163 -0.74 -26.48 11.84
N GLY A 164 -1.05 -25.72 10.79
CA GLY A 164 -1.82 -26.19 9.64
C GLY A 164 -1.62 -25.31 8.42
N MET A 165 -1.86 -25.89 7.24
CA MET A 165 -1.74 -25.17 5.97
C MET A 165 -2.96 -25.44 5.09
N LEU A 166 -3.40 -24.37 4.41
CA LEU A 166 -4.37 -24.41 3.33
C LEU A 166 -3.75 -23.74 2.11
N GLU A 167 -4.28 -24.05 0.94
CA GLU A 167 -3.81 -23.46 -0.31
C GLU A 167 -5.02 -23.06 -1.16
N TRP A 168 -5.05 -21.81 -1.60
CA TRP A 168 -5.95 -21.33 -2.65
C TRP A 168 -5.37 -21.59 -4.03
N THR A 169 -6.24 -21.94 -4.96
CA THR A 169 -5.94 -22.20 -6.35
C THR A 169 -6.44 -21.07 -7.24
N GLU A 170 -6.24 -21.24 -8.54
CA GLU A 170 -6.76 -20.34 -9.57
C GLU A 170 -8.29 -20.22 -9.51
N ALA A 171 -9.01 -21.26 -9.08
CA ALA A 171 -10.46 -21.26 -9.00
C ALA A 171 -10.98 -20.27 -7.95
N GLU A 172 -10.36 -20.22 -6.77
CA GLU A 172 -10.71 -19.24 -5.75
C GLU A 172 -10.34 -17.82 -6.23
N LEU A 173 -9.12 -17.63 -6.74
CA LEU A 173 -8.62 -16.30 -7.04
C LEU A 173 -9.34 -15.62 -8.22
N LYS A 174 -9.76 -16.35 -9.26
CA LYS A 174 -10.48 -15.76 -10.41
C LYS A 174 -11.82 -15.13 -10.03
N LEU A 175 -12.42 -15.52 -8.91
CA LEU A 175 -13.71 -14.99 -8.46
C LEU A 175 -13.57 -13.63 -7.77
N SER A 176 -12.42 -13.38 -7.14
CA SER A 176 -12.18 -12.18 -6.34
C SER A 176 -11.15 -11.23 -6.92
N LEU A 177 -10.23 -11.69 -7.75
CA LEU A 177 -9.14 -10.89 -8.33
C LEU A 177 -9.28 -10.79 -9.85
N MET A 178 -9.36 -9.57 -10.35
CA MET A 178 -9.51 -9.26 -11.76
C MET A 178 -8.38 -8.34 -12.22
N GLN A 179 -7.99 -8.44 -13.48
CA GLN A 179 -7.14 -7.43 -14.11
C GLN A 179 -8.05 -6.36 -14.67
N THR A 180 -7.78 -5.09 -14.37
CA THR A 180 -8.45 -4.00 -15.07
C THR A 180 -8.10 -4.11 -16.54
N ALA A 181 -9.10 -4.11 -17.43
CA ALA A 181 -8.84 -3.90 -18.85
C ALA A 181 -7.98 -2.64 -19.00
N PRO A 182 -7.07 -2.55 -19.99
CA PRO A 182 -6.36 -1.31 -20.25
C PRO A 182 -7.38 -0.26 -20.67
N GLU A 183 -7.93 0.44 -19.68
CA GLU A 183 -8.56 1.74 -19.88
C GLU A 183 -7.47 2.55 -20.56
N GLN A 184 -7.76 3.05 -21.77
CA GLN A 184 -6.87 3.91 -22.52
C GLN A 184 -6.22 4.85 -21.53
N ALA A 185 -4.92 4.68 -21.33
CA ALA A 185 -4.20 5.41 -20.32
C ALA A 185 -4.53 6.89 -20.50
N GLN A 186 -5.34 7.46 -19.59
CA GLN A 186 -5.15 8.85 -19.29
C GLN A 186 -3.68 8.94 -18.94
N PRO A 187 -2.89 9.69 -19.72
CA PRO A 187 -1.45 9.51 -19.74
C PRO A 187 -0.98 9.58 -18.30
N ALA A 188 -0.40 8.47 -17.83
CA ALA A 188 0.36 8.46 -16.60
C ALA A 188 1.26 9.69 -16.70
N LYS A 189 1.09 10.66 -15.78
CA LYS A 189 2.01 11.81 -15.72
C LYS A 189 3.40 11.22 -15.81
N PRO A 190 4.21 11.59 -16.81
CA PRO A 190 5.47 10.93 -17.05
C PRO A 190 6.27 11.01 -15.75
N MET A 191 6.61 9.83 -15.24
CA MET A 191 7.56 9.69 -14.15
C MET A 191 8.92 9.98 -14.78
N LEU A 192 9.22 11.27 -14.95
CA LEU A 192 10.54 11.74 -15.34
C LEU A 192 11.50 11.49 -14.17
N ASP A 193 12.72 11.09 -14.53
CA ASP A 193 13.78 10.65 -13.65
C ASP A 193 13.81 11.38 -12.30
N GLN A 194 13.80 10.60 -11.22
CA GLN A 194 14.08 11.14 -9.89
C GLN A 194 15.46 11.83 -9.96
N PRO A 195 15.56 13.13 -9.65
CA PRO A 195 16.85 13.81 -9.66
C PRO A 195 17.76 13.14 -8.62
N LYS A 196 18.91 12.65 -9.10
CA LYS A 196 19.98 12.13 -8.24
C LYS A 196 20.42 13.23 -7.27
N LEU A 197 20.60 12.87 -6.00
CA LEU A 197 21.18 13.76 -4.99
C LEU A 197 22.49 14.38 -5.53
N ALA A 198 22.57 15.71 -5.54
CA ALA A 198 23.85 16.40 -5.63
C ALA A 198 24.69 16.04 -4.39
N ALA A 199 25.96 15.71 -4.60
CA ALA A 199 26.87 15.10 -3.61
C ALA A 199 27.15 15.92 -2.33
N ASN A 200 26.54 17.10 -2.15
CA ASN A 200 26.80 18.02 -1.04
C ASN A 200 25.60 18.35 -0.15
N GLY A 201 24.46 17.65 -0.28
CA GLY A 201 23.30 17.87 0.62
C GLY A 201 22.68 19.27 0.56
N GLN A 202 23.00 20.05 -0.47
CA GLN A 202 22.38 21.34 -0.76
C GLN A 202 21.22 21.17 -1.75
N LEU A 203 20.15 21.91 -1.48
CA LEU A 203 18.96 22.05 -2.32
C LEU A 203 19.36 22.55 -3.71
N ASP A 204 19.31 21.67 -4.72
CA ASP A 204 19.36 22.11 -6.12
C ASP A 204 17.98 22.66 -6.52
N MET A 205 17.76 23.91 -6.13
CA MET A 205 16.50 24.62 -6.38
C MET A 205 16.24 24.77 -7.88
N GLU A 206 17.27 24.90 -8.70
CA GLU A 206 17.13 25.11 -10.14
C GLU A 206 16.65 23.85 -10.84
N ALA A 207 17.19 22.68 -10.48
CA ALA A 207 16.74 21.39 -10.98
C ALA A 207 15.28 21.08 -10.59
N ILE A 208 14.88 21.38 -9.35
CA ILE A 208 13.50 21.18 -8.88
C ILE A 208 12.53 22.08 -9.66
N ILE A 209 12.91 23.35 -9.86
CA ILE A 209 12.08 24.31 -10.58
C ILE A 209 11.96 23.91 -12.06
N GLU A 210 13.04 23.49 -12.73
CA GLU A 210 12.98 22.97 -14.10
C GLU A 210 12.09 21.72 -14.20
N ALA A 211 12.22 20.80 -13.26
CA ALA A 211 11.41 19.59 -13.25
C ALA A 211 9.92 19.85 -13.02
N ILE A 212 9.54 20.93 -12.34
CA ILE A 212 8.14 21.38 -12.21
C ILE A 212 7.71 22.14 -13.46
N HIS A 213 8.56 23.03 -13.97
CA HIS A 213 8.30 23.83 -15.15
C HIS A 213 8.03 22.97 -16.39
N GLY A 214 8.82 21.92 -16.60
CA GLY A 214 8.63 20.94 -17.69
C GLY A 214 7.35 20.10 -17.61
N ARG A 215 6.52 20.24 -16.57
CA ARG A 215 5.25 19.49 -16.41
C ARG A 215 4.06 20.15 -17.08
N PHE A 216 4.21 21.39 -17.53
CA PHE A 216 3.11 22.22 -18.01
C PHE A 216 3.37 22.66 -19.45
N ASP A 217 2.30 22.66 -20.25
CA ASP A 217 2.34 23.19 -21.61
C ASP A 217 2.28 24.73 -21.61
N ALA A 218 2.59 25.33 -22.75
CA ALA A 218 2.60 26.80 -22.88
C ALA A 218 1.26 27.45 -22.54
N ALA A 219 0.13 26.75 -22.79
CA ALA A 219 -1.20 27.24 -22.48
C ALA A 219 -1.47 27.34 -20.97
N ARG A 220 -1.09 26.32 -20.19
CA ARG A 220 -1.19 26.35 -18.72
C ARG A 220 -0.21 27.34 -18.10
N MET A 221 1.00 27.45 -18.67
CA MET A 221 1.99 28.41 -18.20
C MET A 221 1.49 29.86 -18.34
N ALA A 222 0.81 30.20 -19.44
CA ALA A 222 0.18 31.50 -19.60
C ALA A 222 -0.93 31.77 -18.54
N GLN A 223 -1.74 30.75 -18.21
CA GLN A 223 -2.77 30.84 -17.16
C GLN A 223 -2.14 31.05 -15.77
N TYR A 224 -1.05 30.35 -15.47
CA TYR A 224 -0.33 30.52 -14.21
C TYR A 224 0.34 31.89 -14.11
N ARG A 225 0.87 32.43 -15.22
CA ARG A 225 1.38 33.80 -15.27
C ARG A 225 0.29 34.80 -14.89
N GLN A 226 -0.88 34.70 -15.52
CA GLN A 226 -2.02 35.57 -15.22
C GLN A 226 -2.45 35.48 -13.75
N HIS A 227 -2.45 34.27 -13.17
CA HIS A 227 -2.78 34.08 -11.76
C HIS A 227 -1.74 34.71 -10.82
N VAL A 228 -0.45 34.55 -11.14
CA VAL A 228 0.66 35.11 -10.36
C VAL A 228 0.69 36.64 -10.46
N GLU A 229 0.34 37.21 -11.61
CA GLU A 229 0.18 38.66 -11.78
C GLU A 229 -1.00 39.21 -11.00
N ALA A 230 -2.12 38.48 -10.96
CA ALA A 230 -3.32 38.89 -10.23
C ALA A 230 -3.20 38.76 -8.71
N THR A 231 -2.53 37.72 -8.21
CA THR A 231 -2.54 37.37 -6.78
C THR A 231 -1.18 37.51 -6.09
N GLY A 232 -0.10 37.63 -6.85
CA GLY A 232 1.28 37.60 -6.32
C GLY A 232 1.70 36.24 -5.74
N SER A 233 0.90 35.18 -5.95
CA SER A 233 1.09 33.86 -5.36
C SER A 233 0.98 32.75 -6.41
N LEU A 234 1.57 31.58 -6.12
CA LEU A 234 1.46 30.41 -6.99
C LEU A 234 0.10 29.73 -6.80
N PRO A 235 -0.54 29.25 -7.89
CA PRO A 235 -1.68 28.35 -7.79
C PRO A 235 -1.34 27.12 -6.95
N ARG A 236 -2.31 26.59 -6.20
CA ARG A 236 -2.13 25.40 -5.35
C ARG A 236 -1.63 24.19 -6.13
N GLU A 237 -2.01 24.09 -7.41
CA GLU A 237 -1.59 23.04 -8.34
C GLU A 237 -0.09 23.07 -8.69
N VAL A 238 0.56 24.22 -8.50
CA VAL A 238 2.00 24.40 -8.70
C VAL A 238 2.72 24.40 -7.35
N ASP A 239 2.18 25.07 -6.33
CA ASP A 239 2.80 25.19 -5.00
C ASP A 239 2.94 23.84 -4.28
N ALA A 240 1.88 23.03 -4.28
CA ALA A 240 1.90 21.76 -3.55
C ALA A 240 2.89 20.74 -4.15
N PRO A 241 2.95 20.54 -5.48
CA PRO A 241 3.97 19.68 -6.08
C PRO A 241 5.39 20.21 -5.96
N LEU A 242 5.59 21.53 -6.05
CA LEU A 242 6.89 22.17 -5.90
C LEU A 242 7.49 21.91 -4.51
N LEU A 243 6.69 22.10 -3.45
CA LEU A 243 7.12 21.84 -2.07
C LEU A 243 7.28 20.36 -1.76
N ALA A 244 6.41 19.50 -2.32
CA ALA A 244 6.53 18.06 -2.16
C ALA A 244 7.83 17.54 -2.77
N GLN A 245 8.13 17.92 -4.01
CA GLN A 245 9.35 17.50 -4.68
C GLN A 245 10.61 18.00 -3.97
N ALA A 246 10.62 19.24 -3.49
CA ALA A 246 11.73 19.75 -2.71
C ALA A 246 11.94 19.02 -1.39
N ARG A 247 10.87 18.58 -0.71
CA ARG A 247 10.98 17.72 0.49
C ARG A 247 11.55 16.35 0.14
N ASP A 248 11.09 15.76 -0.96
CA ASP A 248 11.52 14.44 -1.40
C ASP A 248 13.00 14.43 -1.78
N THR A 249 13.50 15.51 -2.40
CA THR A 249 14.92 15.65 -2.77
C THR A 249 15.86 15.75 -1.56
N ILE A 250 15.42 16.38 -0.46
CA ILE A 250 16.28 16.59 0.73
C ILE A 250 16.07 15.49 1.78
N GLY A 251 14.95 14.77 1.73
CA GLY A 251 14.61 13.74 2.71
C GLY A 251 14.28 14.29 4.10
N ARG A 252 13.96 15.59 4.23
CA ARG A 252 13.48 16.23 5.46
C ARG A 252 12.41 17.29 5.17
N GLU A 253 11.74 17.75 6.22
CA GLU A 253 10.86 18.91 6.14
C GLU A 253 11.63 20.18 5.73
N LEU A 254 11.00 21.01 4.90
CA LEU A 254 11.54 22.29 4.48
C LEU A 254 11.33 23.34 5.57
N GLU A 255 12.38 24.11 5.85
CA GLU A 255 12.29 25.27 6.73
C GLU A 255 11.47 26.39 6.08
N THR A 256 10.89 27.27 6.90
CA THR A 256 10.08 28.41 6.43
C THR A 256 10.84 29.30 5.43
N GLY A 257 12.14 29.50 5.64
CA GLY A 257 13.01 30.24 4.72
C GLY A 257 13.20 29.53 3.38
N GLU A 258 13.33 28.20 3.38
CA GLU A 258 13.48 27.38 2.17
C GLU A 258 12.19 27.37 1.34
N LYS A 259 11.03 27.21 1.99
CA LYS A 259 9.71 27.30 1.34
C LYS A 259 9.53 28.65 0.63
N ARG A 260 9.91 29.75 1.30
CA ARG A 260 9.80 31.11 0.72
C ARG A 260 10.73 31.31 -0.47
N ARG A 261 11.99 30.84 -0.38
CA ARG A 261 12.96 30.95 -1.48
C ARG A 261 12.49 30.18 -2.72
N LEU A 262 12.02 28.95 -2.55
CA LEU A 262 11.55 28.09 -3.64
C LEU A 262 10.34 28.69 -4.36
N ARG A 263 9.37 29.22 -3.61
CA ARG A 263 8.19 29.92 -4.17
C ARG A 263 8.59 31.16 -4.96
N ASN A 264 9.46 32.00 -4.41
CA ASN A 264 9.91 33.22 -5.08
C ASN A 264 10.65 32.92 -6.39
N ALA A 265 11.50 31.88 -6.39
CA ALA A 265 12.23 31.46 -7.58
C ALA A 265 11.29 30.89 -8.66
N MET A 266 10.28 30.09 -8.28
CA MET A 266 9.27 29.61 -9.22
C MET A 266 8.40 30.75 -9.76
N ILE A 267 8.01 31.72 -8.92
CA ILE A 267 7.28 32.92 -9.35
C ILE A 267 8.07 33.71 -10.39
N ALA A 268 9.38 33.91 -10.16
CA ALA A 268 10.25 34.59 -11.12
C ALA A 268 10.29 33.86 -12.46
N LYS A 269 10.36 32.53 -12.44
CA LYS A 269 10.41 31.69 -13.64
C LYS A 269 9.10 31.67 -14.42
N VAL A 270 7.96 31.57 -13.74
CA VAL A 270 6.62 31.67 -14.36
C VAL A 270 6.42 33.04 -15.02
N LYS A 271 6.95 34.11 -14.42
CA LYS A 271 6.91 35.45 -15.02
C LYS A 271 7.82 35.59 -16.24
N ALA A 272 8.95 34.89 -16.27
CA ALA A 272 9.95 34.95 -17.34
C ALA A 272 9.65 34.04 -18.55
N PHE A 273 8.61 33.21 -18.49
CA PHE A 273 8.17 32.39 -19.63
C PHE A 273 7.74 33.31 -20.80
N GLU A 274 7.86 32.94 -22.07
CA GLU A 274 7.33 33.73 -23.20
C GLU A 274 6.18 32.99 -23.88
#